data_AF-N9FFT0-F1
#
_entry.id   AF-N9FFT0-F1
#
_cell.length_a   1.000
_cell.length_b   1.000
_cell.length_c   1.000
_cell.angle_alpha   90.00
_cell.angle_beta   90.00
_cell.angle_gamma   90.00
#
_symmetry.space_group_name_H-M   'P 1'
#
loop_
_entity.id
_entity.type
_entity.pdbx_description
1 polymer ?
#
loop_
_entity_poly.entity_id
_entity_poly.type
_entity_poly.pdbx_seq_one_letter_code
_entity_poly.pdbx_strand_id
1 'polypeptide(L)'
;MHPHLFSIICRIAANQTYYFERDEWRLKLREALFEQSTMAELDMGFDAEILFTEDPKQNLCKYQLFKYTDSLIQSLNDVENLSTWRVFGVNSIDAYETHFLKMASLDMVHNFEKPELFPQYKTKIIELVNILLANKYGYELRSVDEKYIKLNQKQGLFYSPDDKSEANWYDLIYMIISPEAKQIIPQNMLEEFKCQELSYQFNINFL
;
A
#
# COMPACT_ATOMS: atom_id res chain seq x y z
N MET A 1 14.77 -13.37 -7.51
CA MET A 1 15.05 -12.31 -6.52
C MET A 1 16.17 -12.77 -5.58
N HIS A 2 17.16 -11.93 -5.29
CA HIS A 2 18.31 -12.32 -4.45
C HIS A 2 17.85 -12.46 -2.98
N PRO A 3 18.13 -13.58 -2.26
CA PRO A 3 17.59 -13.83 -0.92
C PRO A 3 17.87 -12.72 0.08
N HIS A 4 19.09 -12.17 0.08
CA HIS A 4 19.45 -11.02 0.92
C HIS A 4 18.60 -9.76 0.65
N LEU A 5 18.33 -9.42 -0.61
CA LEU A 5 17.52 -8.25 -0.96
C LEU A 5 16.07 -8.44 -0.53
N PHE A 6 15.53 -9.65 -0.75
CA PHE A 6 14.20 -10.01 -0.27
C PHE A 6 14.09 -9.90 1.25
N SER A 7 15.10 -10.39 1.98
CA SER A 7 15.13 -10.24 3.45
C SER A 7 15.03 -8.78 3.89
N ILE A 8 15.81 -7.88 3.28
CA ILE A 8 15.77 -6.45 3.60
C ILE A 8 14.38 -5.87 3.33
N ILE A 9 13.80 -6.15 2.16
CA ILE A 9 12.47 -5.64 1.79
C ILE A 9 11.40 -6.15 2.78
N CYS A 10 11.42 -7.44 3.12
CA CYS A 10 10.51 -8.02 4.10
C CYS A 10 10.66 -7.38 5.48
N ARG A 11 11.88 -7.08 5.94
CA ARG A 11 12.08 -6.38 7.23
C ARG A 11 11.56 -4.96 7.20
N ILE A 12 11.77 -4.23 6.11
CA ILE A 12 11.23 -2.88 5.98
C ILE A 12 9.70 -2.96 6.00
N ALA A 13 9.09 -3.81 5.17
CA ALA A 13 7.64 -4.03 5.13
C ALA A 13 7.06 -4.46 6.49
N ALA A 14 7.70 -5.41 7.17
CA ALA A 14 7.29 -5.88 8.51
C ALA A 14 7.34 -4.77 9.55
N ASN A 15 8.30 -3.84 9.42
CA ASN A 15 8.30 -2.66 10.26
C ASN A 15 7.20 -1.68 9.84
N GLN A 16 6.85 -1.53 8.56
CA GLN A 16 5.79 -0.60 8.17
C GLN A 16 4.36 -1.06 8.52
N THR A 17 4.15 -2.32 8.93
CA THR A 17 2.80 -2.81 9.25
C THR A 17 2.10 -2.02 10.38
N TYR A 18 2.83 -1.30 11.24
CA TYR A 18 2.23 -0.48 12.31
C TYR A 18 1.58 0.81 11.80
N TYR A 19 1.94 1.30 10.61
CA TYR A 19 1.23 2.42 10.00
C TYR A 19 -0.20 2.05 9.67
N PHE A 20 -0.50 0.76 9.69
CA PHE A 20 -1.81 0.18 9.52
C PHE A 20 -2.37 -0.20 10.92
N GLU A 21 -3.57 0.25 11.34
CA GLU A 21 -4.16 -0.06 12.69
C GLU A 21 -4.00 -1.52 13.15
N ARG A 22 -4.02 -1.71 14.46
CA ARG A 22 -3.70 -2.99 15.09
C ARG A 22 -4.86 -3.98 15.03
N ASP A 23 -4.77 -4.94 14.12
CA ASP A 23 -5.63 -6.12 14.03
C ASP A 23 -4.80 -7.42 14.15
N GLU A 24 -5.46 -8.57 14.36
CA GLU A 24 -4.80 -9.87 14.53
C GLU A 24 -4.09 -10.38 13.25
N TRP A 25 -4.65 -10.14 12.06
CA TRP A 25 -4.03 -10.63 10.83
C TRP A 25 -2.76 -9.84 10.48
N ARG A 26 -2.68 -8.55 10.82
CA ARG A 26 -1.48 -7.71 10.61
C ARG A 26 -0.32 -8.17 11.47
N LEU A 27 -0.59 -8.59 12.70
CA LEU A 27 0.44 -9.20 13.55
C LEU A 27 0.95 -10.49 12.91
N LYS A 28 0.04 -11.34 12.44
CA LYS A 28 0.39 -12.57 11.70
C LYS A 28 1.17 -12.28 10.41
N LEU A 29 0.78 -11.26 9.65
CA LEU A 29 1.53 -10.83 8.46
C LEU A 29 2.93 -10.34 8.84
N ARG A 30 3.04 -9.49 9.86
CA ARG A 30 4.32 -8.98 10.35
C ARG A 30 5.26 -10.11 10.77
N GLU A 31 4.75 -11.06 11.53
CA GLU A 31 5.49 -12.25 11.96
C GLU A 31 5.92 -13.10 10.77
N ALA A 32 5.01 -13.36 9.83
CA ALA A 32 5.32 -14.08 8.60
C ALA A 32 6.39 -13.36 7.76
N LEU A 33 6.36 -12.04 7.66
CA LEU A 33 7.40 -11.27 6.95
C LEU A 33 8.78 -11.38 7.61
N PHE A 34 8.84 -11.36 8.95
CA PHE A 34 10.10 -11.60 9.67
C PHE A 34 10.59 -13.04 9.52
N GLU A 35 9.68 -14.01 9.52
CA GLU A 35 10.00 -15.42 9.26
C GLU A 35 10.57 -15.60 7.85
N GLN A 36 9.89 -15.09 6.82
CA GLN A 36 10.34 -15.17 5.43
C GLN A 36 11.69 -14.45 5.23
N SER A 37 11.90 -13.32 5.90
CA SER A 37 13.21 -12.65 5.92
C SER A 37 14.31 -13.55 6.50
N THR A 38 14.03 -14.20 7.64
CA THR A 38 14.99 -15.11 8.29
C THR A 38 15.29 -16.32 7.42
N MET A 39 14.26 -16.93 6.81
CA MET A 39 14.43 -18.07 5.90
C MET A 39 15.28 -17.70 4.68
N ALA A 40 15.08 -16.51 4.11
CA ALA A 40 15.87 -16.02 2.99
C ALA A 40 17.34 -15.73 3.37
N GLU A 41 17.60 -15.25 4.58
CA GLU A 41 18.98 -15.10 5.09
C GLU A 41 19.70 -16.42 5.31
N LEU A 42 18.96 -17.46 5.69
CA LEU A 42 19.48 -18.80 5.95
C LEU A 42 19.55 -19.69 4.69
N ASP A 43 19.18 -19.15 3.52
CA ASP A 43 19.07 -19.89 2.24
C ASP A 43 18.20 -21.16 2.35
N MET A 44 17.17 -21.13 3.22
CA MET A 44 16.30 -22.28 3.50
C MET A 44 15.12 -22.39 2.53
N GLY A 45 15.17 -21.66 1.40
CA GLY A 45 14.03 -21.41 0.51
C GLY A 45 13.06 -20.41 1.15
N PHE A 46 12.50 -19.52 0.33
CA PHE A 46 11.44 -18.60 0.76
C PHE A 46 10.33 -18.61 -0.29
N ASP A 47 9.09 -18.41 0.16
CA ASP A 47 7.94 -18.39 -0.73
C ASP A 47 7.40 -16.96 -0.84
N ALA A 48 7.59 -16.34 -2.00
CA ALA A 48 7.05 -15.01 -2.26
C ALA A 48 5.51 -15.05 -2.45
N GLU A 49 4.94 -16.22 -2.77
CA GLU A 49 3.51 -16.41 -3.05
C GLU A 49 2.71 -16.83 -1.80
N ILE A 50 3.36 -17.35 -0.75
CA ILE A 50 2.69 -17.68 0.53
C ILE A 50 2.02 -16.45 1.18
N LEU A 51 2.39 -15.26 0.72
CA LEU A 51 1.80 -14.01 1.13
C LEU A 51 0.44 -13.76 0.47
N PHE A 52 -0.03 -14.50 -0.54
CA PHE A 52 -1.42 -14.35 -1.02
C PHE A 52 -2.39 -15.20 -0.21
N THR A 53 -3.59 -14.67 0.03
CA THR A 53 -4.67 -15.35 0.75
C THR A 53 -5.94 -15.40 -0.10
N GLU A 54 -6.92 -16.21 0.32
CA GLU A 54 -8.23 -16.25 -0.35
C GLU A 54 -9.02 -14.95 -0.20
N ASP A 55 -8.75 -14.17 0.86
CA ASP A 55 -9.41 -12.89 1.11
C ASP A 55 -8.83 -11.79 0.19
N PRO A 56 -9.62 -11.28 -0.78
CA PRO A 56 -9.14 -10.24 -1.70
C PRO A 56 -8.70 -8.97 -0.99
N LYS A 57 -9.32 -8.63 0.15
CA LYS A 57 -8.94 -7.43 0.92
C LYS A 57 -7.54 -7.57 1.49
N GLN A 58 -7.21 -8.73 2.04
CA GLN A 58 -5.85 -8.96 2.53
C GLN A 58 -4.81 -8.90 1.40
N ASN A 59 -5.15 -9.39 0.20
CA ASN A 59 -4.25 -9.29 -0.96
C ASN A 59 -3.99 -7.84 -1.36
N LEU A 60 -5.03 -7.02 -1.45
CA LEU A 60 -4.87 -5.59 -1.74
C LEU A 60 -4.06 -4.88 -0.63
N CYS A 61 -4.25 -5.24 0.64
CA CYS A 61 -3.50 -4.65 1.77
C CYS A 61 -2.01 -4.97 1.66
N LYS A 62 -1.67 -6.20 1.28
CA LYS A 62 -0.28 -6.64 1.10
C LYS A 62 0.37 -5.95 -0.09
N TYR A 63 -0.34 -5.84 -1.21
CA TYR A 63 0.12 -5.03 -2.35
C TYR A 63 0.42 -3.60 -1.91
N GLN A 64 -0.50 -2.95 -1.20
CA GLN A 64 -0.33 -1.56 -0.73
C GLN A 64 0.84 -1.43 0.26
N LEU A 65 1.05 -2.40 1.14
CA LEU A 65 2.22 -2.44 2.02
C LEU A 65 3.54 -2.51 1.24
N PHE A 66 3.62 -3.38 0.23
CA PHE A 66 4.82 -3.49 -0.60
C PHE A 66 5.02 -2.27 -1.50
N LYS A 67 3.95 -1.67 -2.02
CA LYS A 67 4.00 -0.41 -2.78
C LYS A 67 4.53 0.75 -1.93
N TYR A 68 4.11 0.82 -0.67
CA TYR A 68 4.62 1.81 0.29
C TYR A 68 6.10 1.55 0.60
N THR A 69 6.44 0.29 0.85
CA THR A 69 7.82 -0.14 1.09
C THR A 69 8.75 0.20 -0.08
N ASP A 70 8.32 -0.05 -1.31
CA ASP A 70 9.04 0.35 -2.50
C ASP A 70 9.22 1.87 -2.56
N SER A 71 8.16 2.64 -2.32
CA SER A 71 8.23 4.11 -2.33
C SER A 71 9.26 4.66 -1.33
N LEU A 72 9.33 4.07 -0.13
CA LEU A 72 10.37 4.38 0.85
C LEU A 72 11.77 4.03 0.32
N ILE A 73 11.94 2.84 -0.27
CA ILE A 73 13.22 2.39 -0.83
C ILE A 73 13.67 3.29 -1.99
N GLN A 74 12.75 3.70 -2.87
CA GLN A 74 13.06 4.61 -3.97
C GLN A 74 13.52 5.99 -3.49
N SER A 75 13.02 6.44 -2.32
CA SER A 75 13.38 7.73 -1.73
C SER A 75 14.80 7.76 -1.10
N LEU A 76 15.43 6.59 -0.95
CA LEU A 76 16.78 6.48 -0.41
C LEU A 76 17.81 7.12 -1.35
N ASN A 77 18.91 7.61 -0.77
CA ASN A 77 20.07 8.04 -1.54
C ASN A 77 20.69 6.86 -2.30
N ASP A 78 21.47 7.16 -3.34
CA ASP A 78 22.16 6.12 -4.13
C ASP A 78 23.15 5.32 -3.29
N VAL A 79 23.71 5.96 -2.26
CA VAL A 79 24.56 5.34 -1.26
C VAL A 79 24.03 5.73 0.12
N GLU A 80 23.57 4.74 0.87
CA GLU A 80 22.99 4.92 2.20
C GLU A 80 23.98 4.53 3.30
N ASN A 81 24.02 5.31 4.38
CA ASN A 81 24.82 4.96 5.54
C ASN A 81 24.02 4.00 6.43
N LEU A 82 24.34 2.71 6.40
CA LEU A 82 23.56 1.70 7.12
C LEU A 82 23.61 1.83 8.66
N SER A 83 24.45 2.71 9.21
CA SER A 83 24.39 3.04 10.65
C SER A 83 23.03 3.63 11.07
N THR A 84 22.33 4.34 10.17
CA THR A 84 20.97 4.84 10.41
C THR A 84 19.90 3.75 10.27
N TRP A 85 20.21 2.65 9.59
CA TRP A 85 19.29 1.53 9.33
C TRP A 85 19.29 0.47 10.44
N ARG A 86 20.08 0.66 11.50
CA ARG A 86 19.94 -0.12 12.75
C ARG A 86 18.51 -0.12 13.28
N VAL A 87 17.75 0.95 13.04
CA VAL A 87 16.33 1.06 13.40
C VAL A 87 15.46 0.00 12.69
N PHE A 88 15.86 -0.45 11.50
CA PHE A 88 15.19 -1.49 10.73
C PHE A 88 15.78 -2.90 10.96
N GLY A 89 16.70 -3.06 11.91
CA GLY A 89 17.29 -4.35 12.24
C GLY A 89 18.37 -4.85 11.26
N VAL A 90 19.00 -3.95 10.50
CA VAL A 90 20.13 -4.27 9.61
C VAL A 90 21.44 -4.00 10.35
N ASN A 91 22.17 -5.06 10.71
CA ASN A 91 23.50 -4.96 11.31
C ASN A 91 24.57 -4.80 10.21
N SER A 92 24.78 -3.57 9.75
CA SER A 92 25.90 -3.26 8.85
C SER A 92 26.55 -1.95 9.25
N ILE A 93 27.88 -1.89 9.10
CA ILE A 93 28.74 -0.76 9.47
C ILE A 93 29.14 0.06 8.23
N ASP A 94 28.73 -0.38 7.03
CA ASP A 94 29.21 0.15 5.76
C ASP A 94 28.12 0.89 4.97
N ALA A 95 28.60 1.75 4.07
CA ALA A 95 27.79 2.40 3.05
C ALA A 95 27.21 1.35 2.08
N TYR A 96 25.94 1.48 1.73
CA TYR A 96 25.22 0.53 0.88
C TYR A 96 24.72 1.20 -0.38
N GLU A 97 25.13 0.66 -1.53
CA GLU A 97 24.61 1.08 -2.82
C GLU A 97 23.18 0.56 -2.99
N THR A 98 22.21 1.48 -3.05
CA THR A 98 20.78 1.12 -3.00
C THR A 98 20.21 0.67 -4.33
N HIS A 99 20.97 0.77 -5.44
CA HIS A 99 20.44 0.53 -6.79
C HIS A 99 19.84 -0.88 -6.96
N PHE A 100 20.51 -1.93 -6.47
CA PHE A 100 19.96 -3.29 -6.53
C PHE A 100 18.73 -3.47 -5.64
N LEU A 101 18.71 -2.81 -4.48
CA LEU A 101 17.55 -2.84 -3.59
C LEU A 101 16.34 -2.14 -4.21
N LYS A 102 16.54 -0.98 -4.84
CA LYS A 102 15.51 -0.24 -5.59
C LYS A 102 14.94 -1.06 -6.75
N MET A 103 15.79 -1.78 -7.49
CA MET A 103 15.29 -2.68 -8.54
C MET A 103 14.51 -3.86 -7.95
N ALA A 104 15.02 -4.48 -6.89
CA ALA A 104 14.36 -5.62 -6.26
C ALA A 104 13.02 -5.26 -5.61
N SER A 105 12.89 -4.07 -5.01
CA SER A 105 11.62 -3.62 -4.43
C SER A 105 10.56 -3.38 -5.51
N LEU A 106 10.95 -2.78 -6.63
CA LEU A 106 10.08 -2.57 -7.77
C LEU A 106 9.62 -3.90 -8.38
N ASP A 107 10.53 -4.84 -8.59
CA ASP A 107 10.20 -6.20 -9.06
C ASP A 107 9.24 -6.90 -8.10
N MET A 108 9.41 -6.70 -6.79
CA MET A 108 8.52 -7.27 -5.79
C MET A 108 7.11 -6.69 -5.91
N VAL A 109 6.96 -5.37 -6.05
CA VAL A 109 5.66 -4.73 -6.27
C VAL A 109 4.96 -5.30 -7.50
N HIS A 110 5.66 -5.44 -8.63
CA HIS A 110 5.08 -6.01 -9.84
C HIS A 110 4.59 -7.46 -9.65
N ASN A 111 5.29 -8.25 -8.84
CA ASN A 111 4.84 -9.62 -8.52
C ASN A 111 3.58 -9.64 -7.63
N PHE A 112 3.37 -8.60 -6.81
CA PHE A 112 2.18 -8.43 -5.97
C PHE A 112 1.01 -7.76 -6.68
N GLU A 113 1.24 -7.13 -7.83
CA GLU A 113 0.23 -6.50 -8.66
C GLU A 113 -0.59 -7.57 -9.41
N LYS A 114 -1.56 -8.16 -8.69
CA LYS A 114 -2.51 -9.16 -9.22
C LYS A 114 -3.95 -8.61 -9.10
N PRO A 115 -4.39 -7.68 -9.98
CA PRO A 115 -5.68 -7.01 -9.88
C PRO A 115 -6.89 -7.94 -9.82
N GLU A 116 -6.78 -9.14 -10.38
CA GLU A 116 -7.77 -10.21 -10.34
C GLU A 116 -7.99 -10.78 -8.93
N LEU A 117 -7.01 -10.64 -8.04
CA LEU A 117 -7.06 -11.07 -6.65
C LEU A 117 -7.49 -9.94 -5.69
N PHE A 118 -7.77 -8.73 -6.20
CA PHE A 118 -8.16 -7.59 -5.39
C PHE A 118 -9.70 -7.39 -5.39
N PRO A 119 -10.26 -6.69 -4.37
CA PRO A 119 -11.68 -6.36 -4.34
C PRO A 119 -12.03 -5.41 -5.48
N GLN A 120 -13.17 -5.59 -6.15
CA GLN A 120 -13.54 -4.77 -7.31
C GLN A 120 -14.12 -3.40 -6.93
N TYR A 121 -13.28 -2.52 -6.34
CA TYR A 121 -13.70 -1.22 -5.82
C TYR A 121 -13.77 -0.10 -6.86
N LYS A 122 -13.11 -0.23 -8.01
CA LYS A 122 -13.02 0.84 -9.04
C LYS A 122 -14.35 1.53 -9.32
N THR A 123 -15.38 0.77 -9.67
CA THR A 123 -16.71 1.30 -10.02
C THR A 123 -17.37 2.01 -8.84
N LYS A 124 -17.20 1.48 -7.61
CA LYS A 124 -17.81 2.05 -6.39
C LYS A 124 -17.14 3.36 -5.99
N ILE A 125 -15.82 3.45 -6.13
CA ILE A 125 -15.07 4.69 -5.90
C ILE A 125 -15.55 5.77 -6.87
N ILE A 126 -15.73 5.42 -8.15
CA ILE A 126 -16.27 6.33 -9.16
C ILE A 126 -17.69 6.77 -8.81
N GLU A 127 -18.54 5.85 -8.38
CA GLU A 127 -19.91 6.15 -7.94
C GLU A 127 -19.94 7.11 -6.75
N LEU A 128 -19.11 6.85 -5.73
CA LEU A 128 -18.96 7.73 -4.56
C LEU A 128 -18.52 9.14 -4.96
N VAL A 129 -17.51 9.26 -5.80
CA VAL A 129 -17.05 10.54 -6.34
C VAL A 129 -18.17 11.27 -7.09
N ASN A 130 -18.95 10.54 -7.89
CA ASN A 130 -20.06 11.13 -8.64
C ASN A 130 -21.18 11.64 -7.72
N ILE A 131 -21.51 10.90 -6.65
CA ILE A 131 -22.48 11.35 -5.63
C ILE A 131 -22.01 12.65 -4.99
N LEU A 132 -20.73 12.72 -4.59
CA LEU A 132 -20.15 13.92 -3.97
C LEU A 132 -20.22 15.13 -4.91
N LEU A 133 -19.78 14.95 -6.16
CA LEU A 133 -19.76 16.02 -7.16
C LEU A 133 -21.16 16.49 -7.56
N ALA A 134 -22.12 15.58 -7.74
CA ALA A 134 -23.51 15.92 -8.05
C ALA A 134 -24.16 16.80 -6.98
N ASN A 135 -23.73 16.63 -5.72
CA ASN A 135 -24.20 17.39 -4.58
C ASN A 135 -23.27 18.55 -4.20
N LYS A 136 -22.30 18.91 -5.06
CA LYS A 136 -21.34 20.01 -4.86
C LYS A 136 -20.43 19.87 -3.63
N TYR A 137 -20.18 18.64 -3.19
CA TYR A 137 -19.18 18.35 -2.17
C TYR A 137 -17.81 18.09 -2.81
N GLY A 138 -16.78 18.60 -2.15
CA GLY A 138 -15.39 18.28 -2.47
C GLY A 138 -14.98 16.92 -1.92
N TYR A 139 -13.89 16.39 -2.46
CA TYR A 139 -13.23 15.20 -1.95
C TYR A 139 -11.74 15.26 -2.24
N GLU A 140 -10.98 14.46 -1.52
CA GLU A 140 -9.56 14.26 -1.74
C GLU A 140 -9.27 12.76 -1.77
N LEU A 141 -8.67 12.28 -2.86
CA LEU A 141 -8.17 10.92 -2.97
C LEU A 141 -6.65 10.94 -2.78
N ARG A 142 -6.14 9.97 -2.03
CA ARG A 142 -4.71 9.80 -1.79
C ARG A 142 -4.25 8.41 -2.19
N SER A 143 -3.09 8.35 -2.84
CA SER A 143 -2.41 7.10 -3.15
C SER A 143 -1.47 6.64 -2.04
N VAL A 144 -0.92 5.42 -2.18
CA VAL A 144 0.00 4.79 -1.23
C VAL A 144 1.22 5.64 -0.93
N ASP A 145 1.72 6.38 -1.93
CA ASP A 145 2.82 7.34 -1.81
C ASP A 145 2.35 8.76 -1.42
N GLU A 146 1.15 8.88 -0.86
CA GLU A 146 0.51 10.12 -0.39
C GLU A 146 0.26 11.18 -1.48
N LYS A 147 0.46 10.84 -2.75
CA LYS A 147 0.13 11.76 -3.85
C LYS A 147 -1.36 12.02 -3.91
N TYR A 148 -1.70 13.25 -4.28
CA TYR A 148 -3.09 13.62 -4.55
C TYR A 148 -3.52 12.98 -5.87
N ILE A 149 -4.71 12.36 -5.88
CA ILE A 149 -5.26 11.69 -7.05
C ILE A 149 -6.59 12.33 -7.45
N LYS A 150 -6.84 12.47 -8.76
CA LYS A 150 -8.11 12.92 -9.33
C LYS A 150 -8.74 11.83 -10.19
N LEU A 151 -10.07 11.85 -10.25
CA LEU A 151 -10.84 11.08 -11.23
C LEU A 151 -11.12 11.92 -12.47
N ASN A 152 -10.70 11.45 -13.65
CA ASN A 152 -11.22 11.92 -14.91
C ASN A 152 -12.57 11.24 -15.19
N GLN A 153 -13.67 11.92 -14.89
CA GLN A 153 -15.03 11.36 -15.03
C GLN A 153 -15.38 10.94 -16.47
N LYS A 154 -14.80 11.59 -17.48
CA LYS A 154 -15.10 11.26 -18.89
C LYS A 154 -14.47 9.93 -19.31
N GLN A 155 -13.32 9.60 -18.72
CA GLN A 155 -12.54 8.43 -19.08
C GLN A 155 -12.63 7.30 -18.04
N GLY A 156 -13.10 7.59 -16.82
CA GLY A 156 -13.10 6.63 -15.72
C GLY A 156 -11.69 6.25 -15.26
N LEU A 157 -10.73 7.18 -15.41
CA LEU A 157 -9.31 6.98 -15.09
C LEU A 157 -8.89 7.85 -13.92
N PHE A 158 -8.02 7.32 -13.07
CA PHE A 158 -7.42 8.07 -11.98
C PHE A 158 -6.05 8.59 -12.41
N TYR A 159 -5.67 9.77 -11.93
CA TYR A 159 -4.39 10.38 -12.30
C TYR A 159 -3.88 11.31 -11.19
N SER A 160 -2.56 11.44 -11.07
CA SER A 160 -1.96 12.49 -10.26
C SER A 160 -1.97 13.82 -11.03
N PRO A 161 -2.50 14.92 -10.47
CA PRO A 161 -2.51 16.20 -11.16
C PRO A 161 -1.13 16.86 -11.25
N ASP A 162 -0.19 16.45 -10.40
CA ASP A 162 1.13 17.08 -10.28
C ASP A 162 2.03 16.70 -11.45
N ASP A 163 2.06 15.41 -11.80
CA ASP A 163 2.89 14.86 -12.88
C ASP A 163 2.08 14.31 -14.08
N LYS A 164 0.74 14.32 -13.98
CA LYS A 164 -0.21 13.77 -14.97
C LYS A 164 -0.05 12.28 -15.23
N SER A 165 0.63 11.55 -14.34
CA SER A 165 0.71 10.09 -14.41
C SER A 165 -0.66 9.45 -14.14
N GLU A 166 -0.94 8.37 -14.85
CA GLU A 166 -2.09 7.52 -14.53
C GLU A 166 -1.84 6.82 -13.20
N ALA A 167 -2.87 6.75 -12.37
CA ALA A 167 -2.84 6.04 -11.10
C ALA A 167 -3.82 4.88 -11.15
N ASN A 168 -3.44 3.74 -10.58
CA ASN A 168 -4.37 2.63 -10.48
C ASN A 168 -5.34 2.84 -9.32
N TRP A 169 -6.53 2.28 -9.44
CA TRP A 169 -7.54 2.38 -8.37
C TRP A 169 -7.09 1.64 -7.10
N TYR A 170 -6.26 0.60 -7.23
CA TYR A 170 -5.71 -0.17 -6.11
C TYR A 170 -4.53 0.54 -5.42
N ASP A 171 -4.01 1.61 -6.02
CA ASP A 171 -3.04 2.48 -5.35
C ASP A 171 -3.73 3.45 -4.37
N LEU A 172 -5.06 3.55 -4.38
CA LEU A 172 -5.81 4.46 -3.51
C LEU A 172 -5.95 3.88 -2.08
N ILE A 173 -5.65 4.69 -1.07
CA ILE A 173 -5.58 4.25 0.34
C ILE A 173 -6.72 4.86 1.16
N TYR A 174 -7.00 6.16 0.98
CA TYR A 174 -8.10 6.83 1.67
C TYR A 174 -8.72 7.93 0.82
N MET A 175 -9.97 8.27 1.19
CA MET A 175 -10.70 9.41 0.66
C MET A 175 -11.07 10.33 1.81
N ILE A 176 -10.76 11.62 1.71
CA ILE A 176 -11.23 12.63 2.66
C ILE A 176 -12.45 13.31 2.07
N ILE A 177 -13.53 13.39 2.85
CA ILE A 177 -14.76 14.11 2.51
C ILE A 177 -15.22 14.92 3.71
N SER A 178 -16.08 15.92 3.48
CA SER A 178 -16.63 16.69 4.60
C SER A 178 -17.65 15.87 5.42
N PRO A 179 -17.82 16.17 6.73
CA PRO A 179 -18.80 15.50 7.59
C PRO A 179 -20.24 15.55 7.05
N GLU A 180 -20.62 16.66 6.42
CA GLU A 180 -21.95 16.87 5.84
C GLU A 180 -22.19 15.94 4.64
N ALA A 181 -21.14 15.68 3.85
CA ALA A 181 -21.22 14.77 2.71
C ALA A 181 -21.57 13.33 3.12
N LYS A 182 -21.34 12.95 4.39
CA LYS A 182 -21.75 11.64 4.93
C LYS A 182 -23.25 11.41 4.85
N GLN A 183 -24.06 12.47 4.94
CA GLN A 183 -25.53 12.37 5.00
C GLN A 183 -26.15 12.01 3.65
N ILE A 184 -25.45 12.30 2.55
CA ILE A 184 -25.92 12.05 1.18
C ILE A 184 -25.41 10.72 0.61
N ILE A 185 -24.41 10.10 1.25
CA ILE A 185 -23.84 8.83 0.79
C ILE A 185 -24.68 7.68 1.37
N PRO A 186 -25.11 6.73 0.54
CA PRO A 186 -25.83 5.55 1.00
C PRO A 186 -25.07 4.82 2.12
N GLN A 187 -25.78 4.49 3.21
CA GLN A 187 -25.16 3.90 4.39
C GLN A 187 -24.49 2.54 4.09
N ASN A 188 -25.08 1.73 3.21
CA ASN A 188 -24.50 0.46 2.75
C ASN A 188 -23.16 0.66 2.02
N MET A 189 -23.03 1.72 1.23
CA MET A 189 -21.78 2.08 0.56
C MET A 189 -20.74 2.51 1.61
N LEU A 190 -21.14 3.35 2.58
CA LEU A 190 -20.26 3.71 3.69
C LEU A 190 -19.86 2.50 4.53
N GLU A 191 -20.74 1.56 4.81
CA GLU A 191 -20.45 0.33 5.58
C GLU A 191 -19.48 -0.58 4.84
N GLU A 192 -19.57 -0.67 3.52
CA GLU A 192 -18.61 -1.44 2.73
C GLU A 192 -17.18 -0.87 2.83
N PHE A 193 -17.07 0.46 2.97
CA PHE A 193 -15.81 1.17 3.20
C PHE A 193 -15.44 1.31 4.70
N LYS A 194 -16.40 1.28 5.62
CA LYS A 194 -16.22 1.43 7.08
C LYS A 194 -16.04 0.09 7.82
N CYS A 195 -16.53 -1.02 7.29
CA CYS A 195 -16.49 -2.34 7.93
C CYS A 195 -15.12 -2.99 7.69
N GLN A 196 -14.10 -2.30 8.17
CA GLN A 196 -12.72 -2.73 8.15
C GLN A 196 -12.14 -2.29 9.50
N GLU A 197 -11.95 -3.23 10.43
CA GLU A 197 -11.02 -3.09 11.58
C GLU A 197 -9.55 -3.00 11.11
N LEU A 198 -9.39 -2.41 9.93
CA LEU A 198 -8.23 -2.18 9.12
C LEU A 198 -8.48 -0.82 8.50
N SER A 199 -8.21 0.26 9.23
CA SER A 199 -7.71 1.47 8.56
C SER A 199 -6.81 1.06 7.39
N TYR A 200 -7.00 1.65 6.22
CA TYR A 200 -6.22 1.45 4.99
C TYR A 200 -6.72 0.44 3.96
N GLN A 201 -8.04 0.29 3.79
CA GLN A 201 -8.63 0.24 2.45
C GLN A 201 -9.88 1.12 2.39
N PHE A 202 -9.73 2.33 1.85
CA PHE A 202 -10.77 3.35 1.75
C PHE A 202 -11.29 3.86 3.10
N ASN A 203 -10.39 4.44 3.88
CA ASN A 203 -10.81 5.17 5.07
C ASN A 203 -11.45 6.51 4.65
N ILE A 204 -12.69 6.74 5.09
CA ILE A 204 -13.38 8.02 4.91
C ILE A 204 -13.09 8.87 6.14
N ASN A 205 -12.08 9.74 6.05
CA ASN A 205 -11.72 10.65 7.13
C ASN A 205 -12.59 11.92 7.09
N PHE A 206 -13.11 12.32 8.24
CA PHE A 206 -13.92 13.52 8.43
C PHE A 206 -13.02 14.63 9.01
N LEU A 207 -12.89 15.75 8.29
CA LEU A 207 -12.27 16.99 8.79
C LEU A 207 -13.31 17.96 9.33
#